data_AF-X6E024-F1
#
_entry.id   AF-X6E024-F1
#
_cell.length_a   1.000
_cell.length_b   1.000
_cell.length_c   1.000
_cell.angle_alpha   90.00
_cell.angle_beta   90.00
_cell.angle_gamma   90.00
#
_symmetry.space_group_name_H-M   'P 1'
#
loop_
_entity.id
_entity.type
_entity.pdbx_description
1 polymer ?
#
loop_
_entity_poly.entity_id
_entity_poly.type
_entity_poly.pdbx_seq_one_letter_code
_entity_poly.pdbx_strand_id
1 'polypeptide(L)' 'MRGVELLVFPADWNGEGRHAALIRNERMLGEGKPDLVVGFPGGGGTWYTCSLAEKLGITVIRLA' A
#
# COMPACT_ATOMS: atom_id res chain seq x y z
N MET A 1 15.10 10.67 -12.46
CA MET A 1 15.81 9.67 -11.61
C MET A 1 15.92 8.40 -12.45
N ARG A 2 17.12 7.80 -12.58
CA ARG A 2 17.30 6.64 -13.48
C ARG A 2 17.48 5.37 -12.64
N GLY A 3 16.71 4.34 -12.96
CA GLY A 3 16.87 2.97 -12.45
C GLY A 3 15.67 2.36 -11.74
N VAL A 4 14.63 3.14 -11.41
CA VAL A 4 13.42 2.63 -10.73
C VAL A 4 12.19 3.19 -11.44
N GLU A 5 11.30 2.31 -11.86
CA GLU A 5 9.99 2.67 -12.39
C GLU A 5 9.11 3.22 -11.26
N LEU A 6 8.44 4.35 -11.52
CA LEU A 6 7.53 4.97 -10.56
C LEU A 6 6.09 4.74 -11.01
N LEU A 7 5.33 3.97 -10.24
CA LEU A 7 3.90 3.84 -10.38
C LEU A 7 3.20 4.66 -9.29
N VAL A 8 2.35 5.60 -9.70
CA VAL A 8 1.69 6.56 -8.79
C VAL A 8 0.22 6.21 -8.63
N PHE A 9 -0.23 6.13 -7.37
CA PHE A 9 -1.63 5.97 -7.01
C PHE A 9 -2.06 7.19 -6.16
N PRO A 10 -2.72 8.20 -6.74
CA PRO A 10 -3.21 9.34 -5.98
C PRO A 10 -4.40 8.94 -5.09
N ALA A 11 -4.46 9.49 -3.88
CA ALA A 11 -5.63 9.35 -3.02
C ALA A 11 -6.69 10.39 -3.42
N ASP A 12 -7.92 9.96 -3.68
CA ASP A 12 -9.02 10.86 -4.01
C ASP A 12 -9.73 11.35 -2.75
N TRP A 13 -9.15 12.37 -2.12
CA TRP A 13 -9.72 12.96 -0.91
C TRP A 13 -11.10 13.60 -1.11
N ASN A 14 -11.44 14.01 -2.33
CA ASN A 14 -12.71 14.66 -2.63
C ASN A 14 -13.82 13.63 -2.81
N GLY A 15 -13.57 12.54 -3.54
CA GLY A 15 -14.54 11.48 -3.78
C GLY A 15 -14.64 10.44 -2.65
N GLU A 16 -13.50 10.06 -2.07
CA GLU A 16 -13.40 8.94 -1.11
C GLU A 16 -13.29 9.40 0.35
N GLY A 17 -13.16 10.72 0.56
CA GLY A 17 -13.14 11.35 1.87
C GLY A 17 -12.06 10.78 2.78
N ARG A 18 -12.42 10.54 4.05
CA ARG A 18 -11.47 10.08 5.08
C ARG A 18 -10.82 8.72 4.79
N HIS A 19 -11.39 7.93 3.87
CA HIS A 19 -10.90 6.60 3.52
C HIS A 19 -9.98 6.59 2.30
N ALA A 20 -9.81 7.73 1.63
CA ALA A 20 -9.02 7.85 0.40
C ALA A 20 -7.61 7.25 0.52
N ALA A 21 -6.94 7.47 1.65
CA ALA A 21 -5.61 6.90 1.88
C ALA A 21 -5.62 5.36 1.91
N LEU A 22 -6.65 4.75 2.52
CA LEU A 22 -6.78 3.31 2.63
C LEU A 22 -7.12 2.68 1.27
N ILE A 23 -8.12 3.23 0.59
CA ILE A 23 -8.57 2.76 -0.73
C ILE A 23 -7.41 2.85 -1.74
N ARG A 24 -6.64 3.94 -1.69
CA ARG A 24 -5.41 4.05 -2.48
C ARG A 24 -4.40 2.94 -2.17
N ASN A 25 -4.21 2.57 -0.89
CA ASN A 25 -3.31 1.46 -0.53
C ASN A 25 -3.83 0.13 -1.08
N GLU A 26 -5.14 -0.09 -1.08
CA GLU A 26 -5.75 -1.29 -1.69
C GLU A 26 -5.50 -1.35 -3.19
N ARG A 27 -5.64 -0.21 -3.90
CA ARG A 27 -5.29 -0.10 -5.33
C ARG A 27 -3.82 -0.39 -5.59
N MET A 28 -2.91 0.12 -4.74
CA MET A 28 -1.48 -0.18 -4.87
C MET A 28 -1.21 -1.70 -4.83
N LEU A 29 -1.91 -2.44 -3.96
CA LEU A 29 -1.74 -3.89 -3.84
C LEU A 29 -2.41 -4.64 -5.00
N GLY A 30 -3.64 -4.26 -5.35
CA GLY A 30 -4.45 -4.97 -6.36
C GLY A 30 -4.02 -4.69 -7.81
N GLU A 31 -3.75 -3.43 -8.14
CA GLU A 31 -3.35 -3.01 -9.49
C GLU A 31 -1.83 -3.08 -9.65
N GLY A 32 -1.08 -2.65 -8.63
CA GLY A 32 0.38 -2.67 -8.66
C GLY A 32 0.99 -4.06 -8.52
N LYS A 33 0.26 -5.02 -7.93
CA LYS A 33 0.63 -6.43 -7.78
C LYS A 33 2.10 -6.64 -7.38
N PRO A 34 2.57 -6.01 -6.29
CA PRO A 34 3.95 -6.13 -5.88
C PRO A 34 4.26 -7.57 -5.42
N ASP A 35 5.48 -8.04 -5.68
CA ASP A 35 5.97 -9.31 -5.12
C ASP A 35 6.32 -9.19 -3.63
N LEU A 36 6.64 -7.96 -3.18
CA LEU A 36 7.10 -7.65 -1.83
C LEU A 36 6.54 -6.31 -1.34
N VAL A 37 6.07 -6.29 -0.09
CA VAL A 37 5.74 -5.07 0.67
C VAL A 37 6.71 -4.91 1.84
N VAL A 38 7.28 -3.72 1.98
CA VAL A 38 8.11 -3.33 3.13
C VAL A 38 7.32 -2.36 4.00
N GLY A 39 6.86 -2.84 5.16
CA GLY A 39 6.14 -2.05 6.15
C GLY A 39 7.09 -1.44 7.17
N PHE A 40 7.19 -0.11 7.20
CA PHE A 40 7.91 0.62 8.23
C PHE A 40 7.08 0.72 9.53
N PRO A 41 7.69 1.05 10.69
CA PRO A 41 6.93 1.34 11.90
C PRO A 41 5.87 2.42 11.65
N GLY A 42 4.62 2.13 12.02
CA GLY A 42 3.49 3.00 11.71
C GLY A 42 2.21 2.58 12.44
N GLY A 43 1.16 3.38 12.27
CA GLY A 43 -0.14 3.16 12.92
C GLY A 43 -1.06 2.16 12.18
N GLY A 44 -2.35 2.24 12.49
CA GLY A 44 -3.37 1.32 11.98
C GLY A 44 -3.42 1.17 10.45
N GLY A 45 -3.14 2.24 9.69
CA GLY A 45 -3.09 2.17 8.22
C GLY A 45 -1.94 1.31 7.69
N THR A 46 -0.78 1.34 8.36
CA THR A 46 0.35 0.46 8.00
C THR A 46 0.03 -0.98 8.37
N TRP A 47 -0.49 -1.21 9.58
CA TRP A 47 -0.91 -2.54 10.01
C TRP A 47 -1.93 -3.15 9.04
N TYR A 48 -2.95 -2.37 8.65
CA TYR A 48 -3.98 -2.81 7.70
C TYR A 48 -3.39 -3.18 6.34
N THR A 49 -2.54 -2.31 5.78
CA THR A 49 -1.97 -2.51 4.44
C THR A 49 -1.10 -3.77 4.40
N CYS A 50 -0.25 -3.97 5.41
CA CYS A 50 0.56 -5.18 5.53
C CYS A 50 -0.31 -6.43 5.68
N SER A 51 -1.35 -6.38 6.52
CA SER A 51 -2.24 -7.53 6.71
C SER A 51 -3.11 -7.84 5.49
N LEU A 52 -3.46 -6.83 4.69
CA LEU A 52 -4.12 -7.05 3.40
C LEU A 52 -3.17 -7.68 2.38
N ALA A 53 -1.92 -7.21 2.30
CA ALA A 53 -0.91 -7.78 1.42
C ALA A 53 -0.66 -9.27 1.74
N GLU A 54 -0.52 -9.62 3.03
CA GLU A 54 -0.40 -11.01 3.50
C GLU A 54 -1.61 -11.86 3.03
N LYS A 55 -2.83 -11.35 3.13
CA LYS A 55 -4.05 -12.05 2.66
C LYS A 55 -4.09 -12.26 1.14
N LEU A 56 -3.48 -11.34 0.38
CA LEU A 56 -3.36 -11.44 -1.07
C LEU A 56 -2.20 -12.37 -1.50
N GLY A 57 -1.49 -12.98 -0.55
CA GLY A 57 -0.35 -13.85 -0.83
C GLY A 57 0.94 -13.10 -1.18
N ILE A 58 0.97 -11.79 -0.92
CA ILE A 58 2.15 -10.95 -1.17
C ILE A 58 3.10 -11.09 0.03
N THR A 59 4.40 -11.20 -0.25
CA THR A 59 5.41 -11.28 0.81
C THR A 59 5.50 -9.95 1.56
N VAL A 60 5.54 -9.98 2.89
CA VAL A 60 5.65 -8.78 3.72
C VAL A 60 6.86 -8.84 4.64
N ILE A 61 7.67 -7.78 4.62
CA ILE A 61 8.72 -7.52 5.61
C ILE A 61 8.26 -6.35 6.48
N ARG A 62 8.12 -6.58 7.79
CA ARG A 62 7.82 -5.53 8.77
C ARG A 62 9.11 -5.13 9.47
N LEU A 63 9.45 -3.85 9.39
CA LEU A 63 10.61 -3.27 10.06
C LEU A 63 10.20 -2.86 11.49
N ALA A 64 11.09 -3.11 12.45
CA ALA A 64 10.91 -2.78 13.87
C ALA A 64 11.35 -1.35 14.19
#